data_AF-A0A6I1QHH7-F1
#
_entry.id   AF-A0A6I1QHH7-F1
#
_cell.length_a   1.000
_cell.length_b   1.000
_cell.length_c   1.000
_cell.angle_alpha   90.00
_cell.angle_beta   90.00
_cell.angle_gamma   90.00
#
_symmetry.space_group_name_H-M   'P 1'
#
loop_
_entity.id
_entity.type
_entity.pdbx_description
1 polymer ?
#
loop_
_entity_poly.entity_id
_entity_poly.type
_entity_poly.pdbx_seq_one_letter_code
_entity_poly.pdbx_strand_id
1 'polypeptide(L)'
;MMAPGWWKKSVSRRNVLRGAAAGAITAALSREGLRGTSAGASQGPLAGKLDASRVSSTRTPIEHLVVLMQENHTFDNYFGRYPGVDGIPVGAAMPVDPSSERSAVVEPFRLGDNDVQMDDPDHSSTTHAKQLNLGQMNGFVSALNERDQDGRLAMGYYDETDLPY
;
A
#
# COMPACT_ATOMS: atom_id res chain seq x y z
N MET A 1 -8.21 -10.12 40.81
CA MET A 1 -8.31 -9.12 39.72
C MET A 1 -7.06 -9.27 38.85
N MET A 2 -7.22 -9.13 37.53
CA MET A 2 -6.25 -9.28 36.41
C MET A 2 -6.18 -10.65 35.71
N ALA A 3 -6.49 -10.61 34.41
CA ALA A 3 -6.61 -11.70 33.45
C ALA A 3 -5.33 -11.85 32.59
N PRO A 4 -5.06 -13.03 31.97
CA PRO A 4 -3.86 -13.24 31.17
C PRO A 4 -4.06 -13.07 29.65
N GLY A 5 -3.21 -12.24 29.03
CA GLY A 5 -2.29 -12.64 27.95
C GLY A 5 -2.81 -13.05 26.56
N TRP A 6 -3.66 -12.27 25.89
CA TRP A 6 -4.20 -12.65 24.56
C TRP A 6 -3.41 -12.14 23.33
N TRP A 7 -2.23 -11.51 23.47
CA TRP A 7 -1.63 -10.72 22.37
C TRP A 7 -0.45 -11.34 21.63
N LYS A 8 0.00 -12.56 21.96
CA LYS A 8 1.07 -13.21 21.18
C LYS A 8 0.51 -14.04 20.03
N LYS A 9 0.24 -13.40 18.89
CA LYS A 9 0.22 -14.08 17.59
C LYS A 9 0.93 -13.20 16.56
N SER A 10 2.17 -13.56 16.22
CA SER A 10 2.90 -12.96 15.10
C SER A 10 2.18 -13.30 13.80
N VAL A 11 1.68 -12.29 13.09
CA VAL A 11 1.19 -12.47 11.72
C VAL A 11 2.39 -12.40 10.79
N SER A 12 2.70 -13.50 10.10
CA SER A 12 3.73 -13.55 9.06
C SER A 12 3.10 -13.43 7.67
N ARG A 13 3.81 -12.76 6.75
CA ARG A 13 3.45 -12.45 5.35
C ARG A 13 2.86 -13.63 4.54
N ARG A 14 3.11 -14.88 4.94
CA ARG A 14 2.66 -16.09 4.24
C ARG A 14 1.16 -16.40 4.33
N ASN A 15 0.39 -15.76 5.22
CA ASN A 15 -1.01 -16.10 5.47
C ASN A 15 -2.05 -15.33 4.63
N VAL A 16 -1.65 -14.33 3.81
CA VAL A 16 -2.60 -13.44 3.12
C VAL A 16 -2.97 -13.90 1.69
N LEU A 17 -2.26 -14.85 1.09
CA LEU A 17 -2.48 -15.23 -0.33
C LEU A 17 -3.51 -16.35 -0.58
N ARG A 18 -4.44 -16.63 0.34
CA ARG A 18 -5.43 -17.72 0.16
C ARG A 18 -6.87 -17.29 -0.13
N GLY A 19 -7.15 -16.01 -0.37
CA GLY A 19 -8.54 -15.57 -0.50
C GLY A 19 -8.79 -14.44 -1.47
N ALA A 20 -8.64 -14.68 -2.77
CA ALA A 20 -9.35 -13.91 -3.81
C ALA A 20 -9.20 -14.59 -5.19
N ALA A 21 -10.20 -15.39 -5.59
CA ALA A 21 -10.37 -15.77 -6.99
C ALA A 21 -11.86 -16.02 -7.28
N ALA A 22 -12.27 -15.56 -8.47
CA ALA A 22 -13.52 -15.84 -9.19
C ALA A 22 -14.75 -14.97 -8.89
N GLY A 23 -14.96 -13.97 -9.77
CA GLY A 23 -16.27 -13.41 -10.09
C GLY A 23 -16.28 -12.98 -11.56
N ALA A 24 -16.84 -13.81 -12.43
CA ALA A 24 -16.90 -13.59 -13.88
C ALA A 24 -17.99 -12.57 -14.26
N ILE A 25 -17.68 -11.72 -15.25
CA ILE A 25 -18.60 -10.75 -15.85
C ILE A 25 -19.36 -11.45 -16.99
N THR A 26 -20.68 -11.44 -16.95
CA THR A 26 -21.53 -11.87 -18.08
C THR A 26 -22.36 -10.68 -18.55
N ALA A 27 -22.07 -10.18 -19.75
CA ALA A 27 -22.89 -9.18 -20.45
C ALA A 27 -23.95 -9.90 -21.29
N ALA A 28 -25.22 -9.52 -21.15
CA ALA A 28 -26.31 -9.94 -22.03
C ALA A 28 -27.01 -8.71 -22.61
N LEU A 29 -26.90 -8.56 -23.93
CA LEU A 29 -27.62 -7.57 -24.75
C LEU A 29 -28.84 -8.26 -25.37
N SER A 30 -30.03 -7.70 -25.16
CA SER A 30 -31.22 -7.99 -25.98
C SER A 30 -31.99 -6.70 -26.27
N ARG A 31 -32.20 -6.41 -27.56
CA ARG A 31 -33.00 -5.32 -28.12
C ARG A 31 -34.41 -5.83 -28.51
N GLU A 32 -35.27 -4.87 -28.83
CA GLU A 32 -36.68 -4.92 -29.27
C GLU A 32 -37.70 -5.12 -28.12
N GLY A 33 -38.71 -4.29 -27.88
CA GLY A 33 -39.33 -3.20 -28.64
C GLY A 33 -40.85 -3.39 -28.56
N LEU A 34 -41.63 -2.47 -27.97
CA LEU A 34 -43.06 -2.29 -28.25
C LEU A 34 -43.60 -0.98 -27.65
N ARG A 35 -44.34 -0.22 -28.46
CA ARG A 35 -45.05 1.02 -28.12
C ARG A 35 -46.37 0.70 -27.41
N GLY A 36 -46.74 1.53 -26.42
CA GLY A 36 -48.08 1.54 -25.83
C GLY A 36 -48.31 2.82 -25.03
N THR A 37 -49.26 3.64 -25.47
CA THR A 37 -49.73 4.89 -24.84
C THR A 37 -50.61 4.62 -23.62
N SER A 38 -50.47 5.39 -22.55
CA SER A 38 -51.57 6.14 -21.89
C SER A 38 -51.25 6.56 -20.44
N ALA A 39 -51.95 7.61 -20.03
CA ALA A 39 -52.22 8.07 -18.66
C ALA A 39 -51.11 8.83 -17.93
N GLY A 40 -51.35 10.15 -17.81
CA GLY A 40 -50.62 11.01 -16.90
C GLY A 40 -50.79 10.55 -15.45
N ALA A 41 -49.67 10.48 -14.74
CA ALA A 41 -49.62 10.53 -13.30
C ALA A 41 -48.74 11.71 -12.94
N SER A 42 -49.33 12.68 -12.24
CA SER A 42 -48.62 13.76 -11.56
C SER A 42 -47.60 13.14 -10.60
N GLN A 43 -46.32 13.17 -10.96
CA GLN A 43 -45.25 12.91 -10.01
C GLN A 43 -45.16 14.10 -9.07
N GLY A 44 -45.88 14.02 -7.95
CA GLY A 44 -45.51 14.76 -6.75
C GLY A 44 -44.08 14.38 -6.35
N PRO A 45 -43.36 15.24 -5.60
CA PRO A 45 -42.00 14.94 -5.21
C PRO A 45 -42.00 13.62 -4.44
N LEU A 46 -41.29 12.62 -4.97
CA LEU A 46 -40.90 11.43 -4.21
C LEU A 46 -39.91 11.89 -3.14
N ALA A 47 -40.43 12.49 -2.08
CA ALA A 47 -39.78 12.53 -0.79
C ALA A 47 -39.80 11.09 -0.25
N GLY A 48 -39.00 10.23 -0.88
CA GLY A 48 -38.62 8.97 -0.29
C GLY A 48 -37.91 9.32 1.00
N LYS A 49 -38.63 9.17 2.12
CA LYS A 49 -38.00 9.09 3.43
C LYS A 49 -36.96 7.99 3.30
N LEU A 50 -35.68 8.37 3.28
CA LEU A 50 -34.61 7.43 3.48
C LEU A 50 -34.90 6.78 4.83
N ASP A 51 -35.35 5.53 4.77
CA ASP A 51 -35.68 4.76 5.94
C ASP A 51 -34.39 4.52 6.72
N ALA A 52 -34.18 5.34 7.76
CA ALA A 52 -33.06 5.25 8.67
C ALA A 52 -33.01 3.89 9.42
N SER A 53 -34.03 3.04 9.27
CA SER A 53 -34.06 1.69 9.86
C SER A 53 -33.15 0.67 9.17
N ARG A 54 -32.46 1.03 8.07
CA ARG A 54 -31.49 0.14 7.40
C ARG A 54 -30.03 0.36 7.80
N VAL A 55 -29.75 0.94 8.97
CA VAL A 55 -28.40 0.81 9.54
C VAL A 55 -28.23 -0.65 9.96
N SER A 56 -27.62 -1.44 9.08
CA SER A 56 -27.16 -2.79 9.40
C SER A 56 -26.32 -2.71 10.68
N SER A 57 -26.65 -3.51 11.69
CA SER A 57 -25.79 -3.64 12.87
C SER A 57 -24.42 -4.15 12.43
N THR A 58 -23.37 -3.53 12.95
CA THR A 58 -21.98 -3.93 12.70
C THR A 58 -21.62 -5.12 13.59
N ARG A 59 -20.71 -5.99 13.13
CA ARG A 59 -20.20 -7.10 13.96
C ARG A 59 -19.29 -6.65 15.11
N THR A 60 -18.89 -5.39 15.08
CA THR A 60 -18.00 -4.74 16.05
C THR A 60 -18.62 -3.41 16.45
N PRO A 61 -18.31 -2.84 17.63
CA PRO A 61 -18.82 -1.51 18.02
C PRO A 61 -18.42 -0.33 17.11
N ILE A 62 -17.54 -0.53 16.12
CA ILE A 62 -17.17 0.50 15.14
C ILE A 62 -18.35 0.71 14.18
N GLU A 63 -18.91 1.94 14.18
CA GLU A 63 -20.03 2.35 13.30
C GLU A 63 -19.55 3.11 12.06
N HIS A 64 -18.39 3.78 12.15
CA HIS A 64 -17.80 4.57 11.08
C HIS A 64 -16.33 4.22 10.92
N LEU A 65 -15.95 3.83 9.71
CA LEU A 65 -14.56 3.62 9.32
C LEU A 65 -14.15 4.73 8.37
N VAL A 66 -13.17 5.53 8.78
CA VAL A 66 -12.49 6.48 7.90
C VAL A 66 -11.14 5.88 7.52
N VAL A 67 -10.89 5.73 6.22
CA VAL A 67 -9.62 5.23 5.70
C VAL A 67 -8.87 6.40 5.07
N LEU A 68 -7.69 6.71 5.60
CA LEU A 68 -6.76 7.66 5.02
C LEU A 68 -5.75 6.88 4.19
N MET A 69 -5.78 7.04 2.87
CA MET A 69 -4.84 6.41 1.96
C MET A 69 -3.74 7.41 1.62
N GLN A 70 -2.54 7.16 2.15
CA GLN A 70 -1.33 7.88 1.76
C GLN A 70 -0.68 7.19 0.55
N GLU A 71 0.17 7.91 -0.15
CA GLU A 71 0.87 7.44 -1.35
C GLU A 71 2.37 7.18 -1.06
N ASN A 72 3.01 6.42 -1.93
CA ASN A 72 4.44 6.41 -2.26
C ASN A 72 5.47 6.29 -1.12
N HIS A 73 5.07 5.74 0.04
CA HIS A 73 6.01 5.43 1.13
C HIS A 73 6.01 3.94 1.49
N THR A 74 7.21 3.36 1.54
CA THR A 74 7.40 1.99 2.03
C THR A 74 7.39 1.97 3.55
N PHE A 75 7.18 0.78 4.13
CA PHE A 75 7.25 0.61 5.59
C PHE A 75 8.63 1.03 6.12
N ASP A 76 9.72 0.62 5.49
CA ASP A 76 11.07 0.94 5.97
C ASP A 76 11.41 2.42 5.83
N ASN A 77 10.83 3.11 4.85
CA ASN A 77 11.00 4.56 4.69
C ASN A 77 10.38 5.36 5.85
N TYR A 78 9.21 4.97 6.37
CA TYR A 78 8.54 5.69 7.47
C TYR A 78 8.82 5.13 8.86
N PHE A 79 8.84 3.81 8.96
CA PHE A 79 8.82 3.08 10.23
C PHE A 79 10.02 2.16 10.38
N GLY A 80 10.98 2.16 9.44
CA GLY A 80 12.18 1.33 9.52
C GLY A 80 13.05 1.60 10.76
N ARG A 81 12.91 2.77 11.38
CA ARG A 81 13.57 3.16 12.64
C ARG A 81 12.65 3.16 13.86
N TYR A 82 11.35 2.87 13.68
CA TYR A 82 10.38 2.89 14.78
C TYR A 82 10.74 1.86 15.86
N PRO A 83 10.74 2.22 17.16
CA PRO A 83 11.10 1.30 18.24
C PRO A 83 10.25 0.03 18.29
N GLY A 84 10.91 -1.13 18.26
CA GLY A 84 10.25 -2.43 18.44
C GLY A 84 9.67 -3.08 17.18
N VAL A 85 9.90 -2.50 16.00
CA VAL A 85 9.58 -3.15 14.71
C VAL A 85 10.75 -4.00 14.20
N ASP A 86 10.42 -4.94 13.32
CA ASP A 86 11.41 -5.58 12.45
C ASP A 86 11.69 -4.64 11.27
N GLY A 87 12.48 -3.59 11.55
CA GLY A 87 12.77 -2.50 10.62
C GLY A 87 14.08 -2.69 9.86
N ILE A 88 14.76 -1.58 9.58
CA ILE A 88 16.03 -1.57 8.83
C ILE A 88 17.10 -2.34 9.62
N PRO A 89 17.66 -3.43 9.07
CA PRO A 89 18.69 -4.20 9.76
C PRO A 89 19.94 -3.38 10.07
N VAL A 90 20.57 -3.66 11.22
CA VAL A 90 21.86 -3.05 11.56
C VAL A 90 22.90 -3.49 10.54
N GLY A 91 23.64 -2.54 9.96
CA GLY A 91 24.63 -2.80 8.92
C GLY A 91 24.02 -3.14 7.55
N ALA A 92 22.73 -2.84 7.34
CA ALA A 92 22.14 -2.94 6.02
C ALA A 92 22.93 -2.07 5.02
N ALA A 93 23.23 -2.65 3.87
CA ALA A 93 23.93 -1.97 2.79
C ALA A 93 23.46 -2.56 1.47
N MET A 94 23.12 -1.69 0.52
CA MET A 94 22.54 -2.06 -0.77
C MET A 94 23.57 -1.92 -1.87
N PRO A 95 23.86 -2.95 -2.68
CA PRO A 95 24.81 -2.81 -3.78
C PRO A 95 24.28 -1.84 -4.84
N VAL A 96 25.18 -1.05 -5.43
CA VAL A 96 24.88 -0.19 -6.58
C VAL A 96 24.61 -1.03 -7.84
N ASP A 97 25.30 -2.17 -7.94
CA ASP A 97 25.16 -3.19 -8.97
C ASP A 97 25.12 -4.57 -8.31
N PRO A 98 23.96 -5.24 -8.26
CA PRO A 98 23.80 -6.55 -7.61
C PRO A 98 24.46 -7.71 -8.37
N SER A 99 24.94 -7.49 -9.60
CA SER A 99 25.62 -8.52 -10.38
C SER A 99 27.12 -8.62 -10.10
N SER A 100 27.67 -7.66 -9.35
CA SER A 100 29.10 -7.55 -9.05
C SER A 100 29.39 -7.76 -7.57
N GLU A 101 30.24 -8.72 -7.25
CA GLU A 101 30.70 -8.96 -5.86
C GLU A 101 31.58 -7.81 -5.32
N ARG A 102 32.09 -6.94 -6.20
CA ARG A 102 32.94 -5.79 -5.84
C ARG A 102 32.18 -4.47 -5.95
N SER A 103 30.85 -4.52 -5.95
CA SER A 103 30.02 -3.34 -6.07
C SER A 103 30.22 -2.39 -4.90
N ALA A 104 30.20 -1.09 -5.18
CA ALA A 104 29.99 -0.11 -4.14
C ALA A 104 28.62 -0.34 -3.48
N VAL A 105 28.47 0.11 -2.24
CA VAL A 105 27.22 -0.04 -1.50
C VAL A 105 26.70 1.30 -1.01
N VAL A 106 25.39 1.36 -0.81
CA VAL A 106 24.68 2.49 -0.21
C VAL A 106 24.07 2.00 1.10
N GLU A 107 24.51 2.59 2.21
CA GLU A 107 23.90 2.36 3.51
C GLU A 107 22.62 3.19 3.63
N PRO A 108 21.60 2.73 4.39
CA PRO A 108 20.45 3.54 4.72
C PRO A 108 20.86 4.85 5.39
N PHE A 109 20.20 5.93 5.01
CA PHE A 109 20.48 7.26 5.55
C PHE A 109 19.19 8.02 5.82
N ARG A 110 19.25 8.97 6.76
CA ARG A 110 18.14 9.87 7.01
C ARG A 110 18.00 10.86 5.84
N LEU A 111 16.80 10.96 5.30
CA LEU A 111 16.47 11.90 4.24
C LEU A 111 16.66 13.35 4.72
N GLY A 112 17.33 14.18 3.93
CA GLY A 112 17.63 15.57 4.26
C GLY A 112 19.04 15.82 4.83
N ASP A 113 19.77 14.76 5.21
CA ASP A 113 21.14 14.87 5.74
C ASP A 113 22.22 14.82 4.63
N ASN A 114 21.82 14.64 3.37
CA ASN A 114 22.73 14.50 2.23
C ASN A 114 22.24 15.24 0.98
N ASP A 115 22.98 15.09 -0.12
CA ASP A 115 22.72 15.73 -1.41
C ASP A 115 21.72 14.97 -2.30
N VAL A 116 21.05 13.93 -1.77
CA VAL A 116 20.04 13.18 -2.51
C VAL A 116 18.77 14.02 -2.62
N GLN A 117 18.36 14.30 -3.85
CA GLN A 117 17.10 14.99 -4.11
C GLN A 117 15.92 14.08 -3.78
N MET A 118 14.93 14.61 -3.06
CA MET A 118 13.68 13.91 -2.77
C MET A 118 12.74 14.01 -3.97
N ASP A 119 13.00 13.16 -4.97
CA ASP A 119 12.09 12.96 -6.10
C ASP A 119 11.09 11.84 -5.81
N ASP A 120 10.06 11.70 -6.65
CA ASP A 120 9.19 10.52 -6.61
C ASP A 120 9.90 9.33 -7.26
N PRO A 121 10.24 8.25 -6.52
CA PRO A 121 10.91 7.10 -7.10
C PRO A 121 10.01 6.39 -8.12
N ASP A 122 10.58 5.88 -9.21
CA ASP A 122 9.84 5.05 -10.14
C ASP A 122 9.28 3.83 -9.42
N HIS A 123 7.95 3.74 -9.42
CA HIS A 123 7.17 2.72 -8.74
C HIS A 123 6.42 1.84 -9.75
N SER A 124 6.96 1.71 -10.96
CA SER A 124 6.43 0.80 -11.98
C SER A 124 6.62 -0.66 -11.57
N SER A 125 5.74 -1.53 -12.06
CA SER A 125 5.85 -2.98 -11.81
C SER A 125 7.17 -3.57 -12.33
N THR A 126 7.72 -3.00 -13.41
CA THR A 126 9.01 -3.43 -13.98
C THR A 126 10.17 -3.05 -13.07
N THR A 127 10.19 -1.84 -12.52
CA THR A 127 11.20 -1.43 -11.54
C THR A 127 11.06 -2.25 -10.27
N HIS A 128 9.85 -2.42 -9.75
CA HIS A 128 9.61 -3.24 -8.56
C HIS A 128 10.13 -4.69 -8.72
N ALA A 129 9.89 -5.32 -9.88
CA ALA A 129 10.41 -6.67 -10.16
C ALA A 129 11.94 -6.73 -10.14
N LYS A 130 12.62 -5.68 -10.64
CA LYS A 130 14.09 -5.57 -10.59
C LYS A 130 14.59 -5.34 -9.17
N GLN A 131 13.93 -4.49 -8.39
CA GLN A 131 14.28 -4.23 -6.98
C GLN A 131 14.18 -5.50 -6.13
N LEU A 132 13.10 -6.27 -6.34
CA LEU A 132 12.88 -7.57 -5.70
C LEU A 132 13.98 -8.58 -6.05
N ASN A 133 14.52 -8.50 -7.27
CA ASN A 133 15.59 -9.36 -7.81
C ASN A 133 15.41 -10.85 -7.44
N LEU A 134 14.30 -11.45 -7.88
CA LEU A 134 13.95 -12.86 -7.60
C LEU A 134 13.90 -13.21 -6.10
N GLY A 135 13.61 -12.23 -5.24
CA GLY A 135 13.52 -12.38 -3.80
C GLY A 135 14.82 -12.12 -3.05
N GLN A 136 15.91 -11.76 -3.75
CA GLN A 136 17.17 -11.38 -3.11
C GLN A 136 17.11 -10.00 -2.44
N MET A 137 16.16 -9.15 -2.85
CA MET A 137 15.93 -7.83 -2.25
C MET A 137 17.18 -6.91 -2.29
N ASN A 138 17.99 -7.03 -3.34
CA ASN A 138 19.26 -6.32 -3.49
C ASN A 138 19.32 -5.42 -4.74
N GLY A 139 18.20 -5.19 -5.44
CA GLY A 139 18.16 -4.43 -6.68
C GLY A 139 17.68 -2.98 -6.53
N PHE A 140 17.55 -2.46 -5.31
CA PHE A 140 16.87 -1.18 -5.05
C PHE A 140 17.55 0.01 -5.71
N VAL A 141 18.86 0.14 -5.50
CA VAL A 141 19.67 1.23 -6.06
C VAL A 141 19.82 1.05 -7.57
N SER A 142 20.18 -0.16 -8.03
CA SER A 142 20.42 -0.41 -9.45
C SER A 142 19.17 -0.17 -10.30
N ALA A 143 17.99 -0.60 -9.84
CA ALA A 143 16.76 -0.47 -10.61
C ALA A 143 16.34 0.99 -10.81
N LEU A 144 16.57 1.88 -9.84
CA LEU A 144 16.30 3.31 -10.00
C LEU A 144 17.35 4.01 -10.87
N ASN A 145 18.62 3.62 -10.77
CA ASN A 145 19.66 4.12 -11.67
C ASN A 145 19.33 3.81 -13.14
N GLU A 146 18.75 2.63 -13.43
CA GLU A 146 18.27 2.26 -14.77
C GLU A 146 17.06 3.10 -15.26
N ARG A 147 16.45 3.89 -14.38
CA ARG A 147 15.36 4.83 -14.69
C ARG A 147 15.84 6.28 -14.76
N ASP A 148 17.15 6.50 -14.83
CA ASP A 148 17.80 7.81 -14.81
C ASP A 148 17.50 8.62 -13.52
N GLN A 149 17.26 7.92 -12.40
CA GLN A 149 17.08 8.51 -11.08
C GLN A 149 18.31 8.25 -10.20
N ASP A 150 18.52 9.09 -9.18
CA ASP A 150 19.51 8.81 -8.14
C ASP A 150 19.03 7.63 -7.28
N GLY A 151 19.57 6.44 -7.54
CA GLY A 151 19.14 5.22 -6.85
C GLY A 151 19.44 5.20 -5.36
N ARG A 152 20.29 6.11 -4.84
CA ARG A 152 20.48 6.26 -3.39
C ARG A 152 19.19 6.61 -2.68
N LEU A 153 18.25 7.28 -3.36
CA LEU A 153 16.94 7.64 -2.83
C LEU A 153 16.17 6.44 -2.26
N ALA A 154 16.32 5.25 -2.83
CA ALA A 154 15.67 4.03 -2.32
C ALA A 154 16.14 3.62 -0.91
N MET A 155 17.30 4.12 -0.47
CA MET A 155 17.89 3.85 0.85
C MET A 155 17.59 4.94 1.88
N GLY A 156 16.87 5.98 1.48
CA GLY A 156 16.45 7.06 2.38
C GLY A 156 15.33 6.63 3.33
N TYR A 157 15.42 7.04 4.59
CA TYR A 157 14.37 6.88 5.58
C TYR A 157 14.07 8.18 6.32
N TYR A 158 12.88 8.26 6.92
CA TYR A 158 12.47 9.23 7.92
C TYR A 158 12.57 8.61 9.31
N ASP A 159 12.74 9.46 10.33
CA ASP A 159 12.68 9.04 11.73
C ASP A 159 11.78 9.96 12.56
N GLU A 160 11.81 9.81 13.89
CA GLU A 160 10.96 10.57 14.82
C GLU A 160 11.13 12.10 14.72
N THR A 161 12.24 12.57 14.15
CA THR A 161 12.48 14.00 13.96
C THR A 161 11.73 14.57 12.76
N ASP A 162 11.37 13.72 11.80
CA ASP A 162 10.62 14.06 10.59
C ASP A 162 9.13 13.71 10.73
N LEU A 163 8.84 12.53 11.27
CA LEU A 163 7.50 11.98 11.48
C LEU A 163 7.33 11.61 12.96
N PRO A 164 6.83 12.54 13.81
CA PRO A 164 6.73 12.29 15.25
C PRO A 164 5.82 11.11 15.58
N TYR A 165 6.27 10.23 16.48
CA TYR A 165 5.56 9.04 16.90
C TYR A 165 5.84 8.62 18.36
#